data_AF-A0A6A5BCJ4-F1
#
_entry.id   AF-A0A6A5BCJ4-F1
#
_cell.length_a   1.000
_cell.length_b   1.000
_cell.length_c   1.000
_cell.angle_alpha   90.00
_cell.angle_beta   90.00
_cell.angle_gamma   90.00
#
_symmetry.space_group_name_H-M   'P 1'
#
loop_
_entity.id
_entity.type
_entity.pdbx_description
1 polymer ?
#
loop_
_entity_poly.entity_id
_entity_poly.type
_entity_poly.pdbx_seq_one_letter_code
_entity_poly.pdbx_strand_id
1 'polypeptide(L)'
;MVSADRRCYINSPAGSGVIQYTFTDTGIVCVRYGFKCQQNDTSCTPSEIAQGTIKKVYTGVTQSTCDAMKSSPTIYIDTYCCNTDLCNGDSTNDGVSLRTTTTTPQFHAMWLMCTLVVIVVVFVNVLIH
;
A
#
# COMPACT_ATOMS: atom_id res chain seq x y z
N MET A 1 28.39 9.97 24.24
CA MET A 1 27.89 9.40 22.98
C MET A 1 26.51 9.99 22.76
N VAL A 2 26.34 10.87 21.77
CA VAL A 2 25.01 11.35 21.41
C VAL A 2 24.25 10.18 20.81
N SER A 3 23.10 9.84 21.41
CA SER A 3 22.15 8.91 20.80
C SER A 3 21.84 9.47 19.41
N ALA A 4 22.15 8.73 18.36
CA ALA A 4 21.83 9.18 17.02
C ALA A 4 20.32 9.03 16.85
N ASP A 5 19.62 10.16 16.90
CA ASP A 5 18.22 10.27 16.52
C ASP A 5 18.02 9.52 15.19
N ARG A 6 17.15 8.50 15.20
CA ARG A 6 16.91 7.64 14.05
C ARG A 6 15.55 7.92 13.47
N ARG A 7 15.50 8.22 12.17
CA ARG A 7 14.22 8.40 11.46
C ARG A 7 13.78 7.09 10.84
N CYS A 8 12.52 6.70 11.04
CA CYS A 8 11.89 5.59 10.33
C CYS A 8 10.63 6.06 9.63
N TYR A 9 10.25 5.35 8.57
CA TYR A 9 8.90 5.42 8.05
C TYR A 9 7.94 4.69 8.99
N ILE A 10 6.79 5.30 9.28
CA ILE A 10 5.69 4.68 10.01
C ILE A 10 4.36 4.87 9.28
N ASN A 11 3.42 3.92 9.37
CA ASN A 11 2.07 4.15 8.85
C ASN A 11 1.38 5.30 9.60
N SER A 12 0.70 6.16 8.85
CA SER A 12 -0.09 7.24 9.43
C SER A 12 -1.28 6.65 10.21
N PRO A 13 -1.49 7.04 11.48
CA PRO A 13 -2.66 6.59 12.25
C PRO A 13 -3.98 7.12 11.68
N ALA A 14 -3.93 8.21 10.88
CA ALA A 14 -5.07 8.72 10.13
C ALA A 14 -5.37 7.91 8.85
N GLY A 15 -4.73 6.75 8.66
CA GLY A 15 -4.91 5.86 7.51
C GLY A 15 -4.36 6.42 6.18
N SER A 16 -3.85 7.65 6.18
CA SER A 16 -3.40 8.35 4.97
C SER A 16 -1.88 8.27 4.83
N GLY A 17 -1.38 7.12 4.38
CA GLY A 17 0.00 6.96 3.91
C GLY A 17 1.04 6.69 5.00
N VAL A 18 2.28 7.12 4.72
CA VAL A 18 3.47 6.86 5.53
C VAL A 18 4.06 8.21 5.96
N ILE A 19 4.36 8.37 7.24
CA ILE A 19 5.01 9.54 7.81
C ILE A 19 6.41 9.18 8.31
N GLN A 20 7.26 10.19 8.55
CA GLN A 20 8.57 10.00 9.16
C GLN A 20 8.46 10.24 10.66
N TYR A 21 9.06 9.36 11.47
CA TYR A 21 9.11 9.50 12.92
C TYR A 21 10.53 9.34 13.43
N THR A 22 10.94 10.22 14.35
CA THR A 22 12.25 10.18 14.97
C THR A 22 12.18 9.44 16.29
N PHE A 23 12.97 8.37 16.41
CA PHE A 23 13.18 7.64 17.65
C PHE A 23 14.48 8.12 18.29
N THR A 24 14.40 8.48 19.57
CA THR A 24 15.56 8.92 20.37
C THR A 24 16.23 7.77 21.13
N ASP A 25 15.59 6.59 21.16
CA ASP A 25 16.07 5.39 21.83
C ASP A 25 16.99 4.56 20.91
N THR A 26 18.20 4.29 21.40
CA THR A 26 19.22 3.47 20.74
C THR A 26 18.81 2.02 20.47
N GLY A 27 17.79 1.51 21.16
CA GLY A 27 17.28 0.14 21.01
C GLY A 27 16.30 -0.06 19.85
N ILE A 28 15.84 1.01 19.20
CA ILE A 28 14.83 0.95 18.16
C ILE A 28 15.45 0.80 16.77
N VAL A 29 14.96 -0.17 16.01
CA VAL A 29 15.26 -0.39 14.59
C VAL A 29 14.01 -0.13 13.75
N CYS A 30 14.21 0.35 12.53
CA CYS A 30 13.13 0.53 11.59
C CYS A 30 12.76 -0.84 11.00
N VAL A 31 11.47 -1.16 10.95
CA VAL A 31 10.95 -2.39 10.37
C VAL A 31 9.93 -2.09 9.28
N ARG A 32 9.92 -2.90 8.23
CA ARG A 32 8.80 -3.06 7.31
C ARG A 32 8.41 -4.53 7.23
N TYR A 33 7.12 -4.81 7.12
CA TYR A 33 6.60 -6.15 6.91
C TYR A 33 5.26 -6.10 6.18
N GLY A 34 4.92 -7.18 5.49
CA GLY A 34 3.61 -7.42 4.92
C GLY A 34 2.73 -8.24 5.87
N PHE A 35 1.43 -8.00 5.84
CA PHE A 35 0.44 -8.93 6.40
C PHE A 35 -0.63 -9.20 5.34
N LYS A 36 -1.17 -10.43 5.35
CA LYS A 36 -2.27 -10.81 4.47
C LYS A 36 -3.57 -10.29 5.07
N CYS A 37 -4.37 -9.57 4.29
CA CYS A 37 -5.70 -9.13 4.72
C CYS A 37 -6.57 -10.33 5.11
N GLN A 38 -7.19 -10.24 6.28
CA GLN A 38 -8.07 -11.29 6.85
C GLN A 38 -9.44 -10.72 7.20
N GLN A 39 -10.40 -11.63 7.36
CA GLN A 39 -11.73 -11.27 7.86
C GLN A 39 -11.59 -10.66 9.27
N ASN A 40 -12.18 -9.48 9.47
CA ASN A 40 -12.09 -8.61 10.67
C ASN A 40 -10.89 -7.65 10.73
N ASP A 41 -10.06 -7.58 9.69
CA ASP A 41 -9.06 -6.52 9.61
C ASP A 41 -9.72 -5.20 9.16
N THR A 42 -9.82 -4.23 10.09
CA THR A 42 -10.42 -2.91 9.82
C THR A 42 -9.59 -2.06 8.86
N SER A 43 -8.32 -2.41 8.65
CA SER A 43 -7.45 -1.72 7.70
C SER A 43 -7.65 -2.20 6.26
N CYS A 44 -8.35 -3.32 6.04
CA CYS A 44 -8.58 -3.92 4.73
C CYS A 44 -10.02 -3.74 4.25
N THR A 45 -10.18 -3.49 2.95
CA THR A 45 -11.47 -3.52 2.27
C THR A 45 -11.94 -4.95 2.04
N PRO A 46 -13.26 -5.20 1.87
CA PRO A 46 -13.76 -6.53 1.53
C PRO A 46 -13.13 -7.14 0.28
N SER A 47 -12.82 -6.31 -0.74
CA SER A 47 -12.14 -6.76 -1.94
C SER A 47 -10.69 -7.19 -1.68
N GLU A 48 -9.95 -6.45 -0.85
CA GLU A 48 -8.58 -6.83 -0.46
C GLU A 48 -8.57 -8.15 0.33
N ILE A 49 -9.57 -8.37 1.21
CA ILE A 49 -9.72 -9.63 1.94
C ILE A 49 -10.03 -10.78 0.97
N ALA A 50 -10.97 -10.59 0.02
CA ALA A 50 -11.34 -11.61 -0.95
C ALA A 50 -10.17 -12.01 -1.87
N GLN A 51 -9.29 -11.06 -2.20
CA GLN A 51 -8.09 -11.30 -3.01
C GLN A 51 -6.91 -11.82 -2.20
N GLY A 52 -6.99 -11.79 -0.86
CA GLY A 52 -5.87 -12.10 0.01
C GLY A 52 -4.69 -11.14 -0.18
N THR A 53 -4.99 -9.86 -0.42
CA THR A 53 -4.01 -8.80 -0.64
C THR A 53 -3.04 -8.71 0.52
N ILE A 54 -1.76 -8.49 0.22
CA ILE A 54 -0.72 -8.23 1.22
C ILE A 54 -0.54 -6.72 1.35
N LYS A 55 -0.73 -6.19 2.55
CA LYS A 55 -0.49 -4.77 2.86
C LYS A 55 0.80 -4.61 3.63
N LYS A 56 1.54 -3.54 3.31
CA LYS A 56 2.81 -3.22 3.98
C LYS A 56 2.57 -2.32 5.19
N VAL A 57 3.27 -2.65 6.27
CA VAL A 57 3.37 -1.89 7.50
C VAL A 57 4.82 -1.46 7.68
N TYR A 58 4.99 -0.24 8.13
CA TYR A 58 6.24 0.45 8.46
C TYR A 58 6.12 0.91 9.90
N THR A 59 7.11 0.61 10.73
CA THR A 59 7.15 1.07 12.13
C THR A 59 8.58 1.02 12.70
N GLY A 60 8.75 1.47 13.95
CA GLY A 60 9.95 1.25 14.75
C GLY A 60 9.68 0.23 15.85
N VAL A 61 10.58 -0.73 16.04
CA VAL A 61 10.50 -1.78 17.08
C VAL A 61 11.87 -2.02 17.71
N THR A 62 11.93 -2.74 18.83
CA THR A 62 13.23 -3.19 19.36
C THR A 62 13.87 -4.25 18.44
N GLN A 63 15.19 -4.38 18.49
CA GLN A 63 15.90 -5.44 17.73
C GLN A 63 15.33 -6.84 18.04
N SER A 64 15.08 -7.16 19.31
CA SER A 64 14.50 -8.45 19.72
C SER A 64 13.10 -8.68 19.15
N THR A 65 12.28 -7.63 19.06
CA THR A 65 10.95 -7.71 18.46
C THR A 65 11.05 -7.96 16.96
N CYS A 66 11.95 -7.26 16.27
CA CYS A 66 12.24 -7.54 14.85
C CYS A 66 12.65 -9.00 14.63
N ASP A 67 13.53 -9.54 15.47
CA ASP A 67 14.01 -10.92 15.34
C ASP A 67 12.87 -11.93 15.56
N ALA A 68 11.97 -11.66 16.50
CA ALA A 68 10.75 -12.44 16.72
C ALA A 68 9.76 -12.35 15.54
N MET A 69 9.65 -11.20 14.88
CA MET A 69 8.83 -11.07 13.67
C MET A 69 9.40 -11.90 12.52
N LYS A 70 10.72 -11.86 12.33
CA LYS A 70 11.43 -12.67 11.32
C LYS A 70 11.27 -14.17 11.55
N SER A 71 11.16 -14.63 12.80
CA SER A 71 10.93 -16.04 13.11
C SER A 71 9.49 -16.51 12.84
N SER A 72 8.57 -15.58 12.52
CA SER A 72 7.15 -15.85 12.28
C SER A 72 6.70 -15.41 10.86
N PRO A 73 7.29 -15.96 9.78
CA PRO A 73 7.04 -15.51 8.40
C PRO A 73 5.62 -15.79 7.89
N THR A 74 4.86 -16.65 8.58
CA THR A 74 3.45 -16.90 8.28
C THR A 74 2.55 -15.73 8.67
N ILE A 75 2.98 -14.91 9.64
CA ILE A 75 2.26 -13.74 10.13
C ILE A 75 2.87 -12.47 9.55
N TYR A 76 4.20 -12.35 9.57
CA TYR A 76 4.95 -11.19 9.11
C TYR A 76 5.70 -11.49 7.82
N ILE A 77 5.01 -11.29 6.70
CA ILE A 77 5.51 -11.56 5.35
C ILE A 77 6.62 -10.55 5.02
N ASP A 78 7.71 -10.97 4.37
CA ASP A 78 8.79 -10.09 3.90
C ASP A 78 9.33 -9.12 4.97
N THR A 79 9.46 -9.60 6.22
CA THR A 79 9.97 -8.78 7.32
C THR A 79 11.40 -8.32 7.05
N TYR A 80 11.59 -7.00 7.02
CA TYR A 80 12.88 -6.35 6.82
C TYR A 80 13.12 -5.36 7.95
N CYS A 81 14.30 -5.44 8.57
CA CYS A 81 14.70 -4.55 9.64
C CYS A 81 16.06 -3.95 9.36
N CYS A 82 16.23 -2.70 9.77
CA CYS A 82 17.44 -1.93 9.49
C CYS A 82 17.64 -0.82 10.53
N ASN A 83 18.87 -0.34 10.63
CA ASN A 83 19.33 0.59 11.67
C ASN A 83 19.91 1.89 11.10
N THR A 84 19.60 2.20 9.85
CA THR A 84 20.00 3.46 9.20
C THR A 84 18.78 4.37 9.04
N ASP A 85 19.02 5.66 8.79
CA ASP A 85 17.94 6.64 8.61
C ASP A 85 17.05 6.29 7.41
N LEU A 86 15.73 6.29 7.64
CA LEU A 86 14.67 6.05 6.65
C LEU A 86 14.83 4.74 5.86
N CYS A 87 15.55 3.78 6.44
CA CYS A 87 15.99 2.59 5.75
C CYS A 87 14.87 1.58 5.47
N ASN A 88 13.76 1.66 6.19
CA ASN A 88 12.62 0.76 6.01
C ASN A 88 11.69 1.21 4.87
N GLY A 89 12.09 2.18 4.05
CA GLY A 89 11.37 2.49 2.80
C GLY A 89 11.56 1.37 1.77
N ASP A 90 10.55 1.15 0.92
CA ASP A 90 10.79 0.33 -0.28
C ASP A 90 11.81 1.04 -1.17
N SER A 91 12.83 0.36 -1.68
CA SER A 91 13.83 0.94 -2.59
C SER A 91 13.24 1.46 -3.91
N THR A 92 11.96 1.17 -4.18
CA THR A 92 11.17 1.80 -5.25
C THR A 92 10.73 3.24 -4.90
N ASN A 93 11.07 3.72 -3.70
CA ASN A 93 10.77 5.06 -3.17
C ASN A 93 11.93 6.06 -3.34
N ASP A 94 12.90 5.81 -4.23
CA ASP A 94 13.69 6.91 -4.82
C ASP A 94 12.79 7.93 -5.55
N GLY A 95 11.50 7.63 -5.69
CA GLY A 95 10.45 8.61 -5.84
C GLY A 95 9.20 8.24 -5.04
N VAL A 96 9.20 8.43 -3.72
CA VAL A 96 7.97 8.94 -3.08
C VAL A 96 7.68 10.27 -3.78
N SER A 97 6.99 10.17 -4.91
CA SER A 97 5.98 11.16 -5.23
C SER A 97 5.02 11.05 -4.06
N LEU A 98 5.20 11.92 -3.06
CA LEU A 98 4.08 12.42 -2.30
C LEU A 98 2.94 12.57 -3.30
N ARG A 99 1.79 11.98 -3.02
CA ARG A 99 0.59 12.22 -3.82
C ARG A 99 0.36 13.73 -3.84
N THR A 100 0.90 14.43 -4.82
CA THR A 100 0.22 15.57 -5.41
C THR A 100 -1.05 14.97 -5.96
N THR A 101 -2.16 15.35 -5.36
CA THR A 101 -3.50 14.99 -5.79
C THR A 101 -3.73 15.57 -7.18
N THR A 102 -3.19 14.95 -8.23
CA THR A 102 -3.58 15.27 -9.60
C THR A 102 -4.76 14.36 -9.94
N THR A 103 -5.92 14.89 -9.60
CA THR A 103 -7.24 14.40 -9.94
C THR A 103 -7.39 14.35 -11.45
N THR A 104 -7.08 13.23 -12.10
CA THR A 104 -7.64 12.93 -13.43
C THR A 104 -7.63 11.42 -13.65
N PRO A 105 -8.81 10.82 -13.80
CA PRO A 105 -9.14 10.42 -15.16
C PRO A 105 -10.55 10.90 -15.56
N GLN A 106 -10.60 11.82 -16.53
CA GLN A 106 -11.75 11.96 -17.41
C GLN A 106 -11.78 10.73 -18.34
N PHE A 107 -12.43 9.65 -17.89
CA PHE A 107 -12.96 8.62 -18.80
C PHE A 107 -14.48 8.77 -18.90
N HIS A 108 -14.94 9.93 -19.38
CA HIS A 108 -16.30 10.09 -19.89
C HIS A 108 -16.42 9.76 -21.40
N ALA A 109 -15.35 9.28 -22.05
CA ALA A 109 -15.31 9.14 -23.51
C ALA A 109 -15.21 7.68 -24.02
N MET A 110 -15.73 6.69 -23.31
CA MET A 110 -15.78 5.30 -23.83
C MET A 110 -17.16 4.62 -23.74
N TRP A 111 -18.22 5.41 -23.50
CA TRP A 111 -19.61 4.94 -23.49
C TRP A 111 -20.43 5.33 -24.74
N LEU A 112 -19.79 5.84 -25.80
CA LEU A 112 -20.49 6.24 -27.03
C LEU A 112 -20.17 5.38 -28.27
N MET A 113 -19.20 4.46 -28.20
CA MET A 113 -18.85 3.62 -29.36
C MET A 113 -19.52 2.24 -29.35
N CYS A 114 -20.12 1.80 -28.24
CA CYS A 114 -20.78 0.49 -28.18
C CYS A 114 -22.27 0.53 -28.53
N THR A 115 -22.92 1.69 -28.46
CA THR A 115 -24.36 1.84 -28.76
C THR A 115 -24.66 2.02 -30.24
N LEU A 116 -23.67 2.39 -31.07
CA LEU A 116 -23.89 2.61 -32.51
C LEU A 116 -24.01 1.31 -33.31
N VAL A 117 -23.40 0.21 -32.85
CA VAL A 117 -23.44 -1.10 -33.55
C VAL A 117 -24.81 -1.76 -33.44
N VAL A 118 -25.56 -1.52 -32.35
CA VAL A 118 -26.89 -2.11 -32.16
C VAL A 118 -27.95 -1.45 -33.05
N ILE A 119 -27.81 -0.16 -33.36
CA ILE A 119 -28.80 0.58 -34.17
C ILE A 119 -28.76 0.13 -35.65
N VAL A 120 -27.59 -0.19 -36.20
CA VAL A 120 -27.47 -0.61 -37.62
C VAL A 120 -28.14 -1.97 -37.87
N VAL A 121 -28.07 -2.91 -36.93
CA VAL A 121 -28.65 -4.26 -37.10
C VAL A 121 -30.18 -4.24 -37.06
N VAL A 122 -30.78 -3.33 -36.30
CA VAL A 122 -32.25 -3.20 -36.21
C VAL A 122 -32.83 -2.56 -37.48
N PHE A 123 -32.16 -1.57 -38.07
CA PHE A 123 -32.67 -0.89 -39.27
C PHE A 123 -32.64 -1.75 -40.54
N VAL A 124 -31.70 -2.68 -40.69
CA VAL A 124 -31.65 -3.57 -41.87
C VAL A 124 -32.79 -4.59 -41.86
N ASN A 125 -33.24 -5.05 -40.69
CA ASN A 125 -34.32 -6.05 -40.60
C ASN A 125 -35.71 -5.47 -40.86
N VAL A 126 -35.95 -4.18 -40.61
CA VAL A 126 -37.27 -3.55 -40.78
C VAL A 126 -37.55 -3.12 -42.23
N LEU A 127 -36.53 -3.04 -43.10
CA LEU A 127 -36.69 -2.65 -44.50
C LEU A 127 -36.87 -3.83 -45.48
N ILE A 128 -36.85 -5.07 -44.98
CA ILE A 128 -36.95 -6.30 -45.80
C ILE A 128 -38.31 -7.02 -45.59
N HIS A 129 -39.21 -6.47 -44.78
CA HIS A 129 -40.60 -6.91 -44.64
C HIS A 129 -41.56 -5.76 -44.94
#